data_AF-A0A1A7BW13-F1
#
_entry.id   AF-A0A1A7BW13-F1
#
_cell.length_a   1.000
_cell.length_b   1.000
_cell.length_c   1.000
_cell.angle_alpha   90.00
_cell.angle_beta   90.00
_cell.angle_gamma   90.00
#
_symmetry.space_group_name_H-M   'P 1'
#
loop_
_entity.id
_entity.type
_entity.pdbx_description
1 polymer ?
#
loop_
_entity_poly.entity_id
_entity_poly.type
_entity_poly.pdbx_seq_one_letter_code
_entity_poly.pdbx_strand_id
1 'polypeptide(L)' 'MMRAFTVTVCQATQPLITYPALGTDSAAVIMAAIDRFGPCVITAKPR' A
#
# COMPACT_ATOMS: atom_id res chain seq x y z
N MET A 1 11.18 12.89 5.81
CA MET A 1 10.16 12.94 6.88
C MET A 1 9.12 11.87 6.57
N MET A 2 8.72 11.04 7.54
CA MET A 2 7.68 10.02 7.33
C MET A 2 6.29 10.65 7.38
N ARG A 3 5.37 10.16 6.55
CA ARG A 3 3.96 10.57 6.45
C ARG A 3 3.05 9.35 6.47
N ALA A 4 1.81 9.53 6.91
CA ALA A 4 0.82 8.48 6.91
C ALA A 4 0.13 8.36 5.54
N PHE A 5 -0.07 7.13 5.11
CA PHE A 5 -0.77 6.77 3.90
C PHE A 5 -1.85 5.73 4.22
N THR A 6 -2.95 5.78 3.50
CA THR A 6 -3.92 4.68 3.42
C THR A 6 -3.56 3.86 2.19
N VAL A 7 -3.23 2.59 2.42
CA VAL A 7 -2.88 1.63 1.37
C VAL A 7 -4.06 0.72 1.13
N THR A 8 -4.45 0.57 -0.13
CA THR A 8 -5.47 -0.38 -0.55
C THR A 8 -4.86 -1.35 -1.54
N VAL A 9 -4.98 -2.65 -1.24
CA VAL A 9 -4.44 -3.77 -1.99
C VAL A 9 -5.59 -4.59 -2.53
N CYS A 10 -5.66 -4.71 -3.86
CA CYS A 10 -6.64 -5.53 -4.56
C CYS A 10 -5.92 -6.72 -5.20
N GLN A 11 -6.21 -7.91 -4.70
CA GLN A 11 -5.72 -9.17 -5.25
C GLN A 11 -6.85 -9.88 -5.99
N ALA A 12 -6.52 -10.64 -7.04
CA ALA A 12 -7.53 -11.32 -7.85
C ALA A 12 -8.33 -12.38 -7.07
N THR A 13 -7.73 -12.96 -6.03
CA THR A 13 -8.29 -14.12 -5.29
C THR A 13 -8.59 -13.80 -3.83
N GLN A 14 -8.27 -12.61 -3.34
CA GLN A 14 -8.49 -12.21 -1.95
C GLN A 14 -9.34 -10.94 -1.87
N PRO A 15 -10.13 -10.77 -0.79
CA PRO A 15 -10.88 -9.56 -0.55
C PRO A 15 -9.96 -8.34 -0.45
N LEU A 16 -10.50 -7.17 -0.78
CA LEU A 16 -9.80 -5.88 -0.74
C LEU A 16 -9.24 -5.61 0.67
N ILE A 17 -7.93 -5.44 0.77
CA ILE A 17 -7.26 -5.13 2.04
C ILE A 17 -6.99 -3.63 2.09
N THR A 18 -7.41 -2.95 3.16
CA THR A 18 -7.09 -1.53 3.40
C THR A 18 -6.43 -1.36 4.76
N TYR A 19 -5.28 -0.70 4.82
CA TYR A 19 -4.52 -0.49 6.05
C TYR A 19 -3.73 0.83 6.05
N PRO A 20 -3.43 1.40 7.24
CA PRO A 20 -2.55 2.56 7.35
C PRO A 20 -1.07 2.13 7.27
N ALA A 21 -0.25 2.92 6.57
CA ALA A 21 1.20 2.73 6.48
C ALA A 21 1.94 4.05 6.67
N LEU A 22 3.17 3.98 7.19
CA LEU A 22 4.08 5.12 7.26
C LEU A 22 5.15 4.97 6.18
N GLY A 23 5.44 6.06 5.46
CA GLY A 23 6.49 6.07 4.46
C GLY A 23 6.97 7.48 4.13
N THR A 24 8.06 7.58 3.38
CA THR A 24 8.63 8.87 2.94
C THR A 24 7.82 9.49 1.81
N ASP A 25 7.26 8.65 0.93
CA ASP A 25 6.42 9.00 -0.21
C ASP A 25 5.51 7.81 -0.56
N SER A 26 4.62 7.98 -1.54
CA SER A 26 3.70 6.92 -1.97
C SER A 26 4.41 5.74 -2.63
N ALA A 27 5.52 5.95 -3.33
CA ALA A 27 6.25 4.89 -4.03
C ALA A 27 6.89 3.93 -3.02
N ALA A 28 7.53 4.43 -1.97
CA ALA A 28 8.10 3.63 -0.90
C ALA A 28 7.04 2.75 -0.21
N VAL A 29 5.85 3.30 0.05
CA VAL A 29 4.74 2.56 0.65
C VAL A 29 4.18 1.50 -0.29
N ILE A 30 4.07 1.81 -1.59
CA ILE A 30 3.63 0.85 -2.60
C ILE A 30 4.63 -0.30 -2.74
N MET A 31 5.94 -0.02 -2.80
CA MET A 31 6.96 -1.07 -2.88
C MET A 31 6.92 -1.99 -1.66
N ALA A 32 6.81 -1.44 -0.45
CA ALA A 32 6.65 -2.24 0.76
C ALA A 32 5.39 -3.13 0.74
N ALA A 33 4.30 -2.66 0.11
CA ALA A 33 3.09 -3.46 -0.10
C ALA A 33 3.30 -4.56 -1.15
N ILE A 34 4.04 -4.28 -2.23
CA ILE A 34 4.41 -5.29 -3.24
C ILE A 34 5.26 -6.39 -2.60
N ASP A 35 6.25 -6.04 -1.79
CA ASP A 35 7.12 -7.02 -1.11
C ASP A 35 6.31 -7.95 -0.19
N ARG A 36 5.25 -7.44 0.43
CA ARG A 36 4.40 -8.19 1.35
C ARG A 36 3.31 -9.02 0.68
N PHE A 37 2.69 -8.50 -0.37
CA PHE A 37 1.48 -9.06 -0.99
C PHE A 37 1.70 -9.59 -2.41
N GLY A 38 2.88 -9.38 -2.98
CA GLY A 38 3.20 -9.66 -4.37
C GLY A 38 2.71 -8.58 -5.34
N PRO A 39 3.04 -8.71 -6.64
CA PRO A 39 2.62 -7.77 -7.67
C PRO A 39 1.09 -7.86 -7.85
N CYS A 40 0.39 -6.81 -7.42
CA CYS A 40 -1.06 -6.67 -7.54
C CYS A 40 -1.44 -5.19 -7.65
N VAL A 41 -2.74 -4.89 -7.78
CA VAL A 41 -3.20 -3.50 -7.86
C VAL A 41 -3.14 -2.89 -6.47
N ILE A 42 -2.18 -1.98 -6.28
CA ILE A 42 -1.94 -1.29 -5.01
C ILE A 42 -2.13 0.21 -5.24
N THR A 43 -2.84 0.85 -4.32
CA THR A 43 -2.97 2.30 -4.28
C THR A 43 -2.56 2.81 -2.91
N ALA A 44 -1.85 3.93 -2.87
CA ALA A 44 -1.48 4.61 -1.64
C ALA A 44 -1.94 6.07 -1.72
N LYS A 45 -2.79 6.49 -0.79
CA LYS A 45 -3.27 7.87 -0.67
C LYS A 45 -2.74 8.50 0.62
N PRO A 46 -2.15 9.71 0.58
CA PRO A 46 -1.80 10.44 1.79
C PRO A 46 -3.03 10.58 2.69
N ARG A 47 -2.82 10.43 4.00
CA ARG A 47 -3.83 10.77 5.02
C ARG A 47 -3.71 12.22 5.45
#